data_AF-A0A1S0TKP6-F1
#
_entry.id   AF-A0A1S0TKP6-F1
#
_cell.length_a   1.000
_cell.length_b   1.000
_cell.length_c   1.000
_cell.angle_alpha   90.00
_cell.angle_beta   90.00
_cell.angle_gamma   90.00
#
_symmetry.space_group_name_H-M   'P 1'
#
loop_
_entity.id
_entity.type
_entity.pdbx_description
1 polymer ?
#
loop_
_entity_poly.entity_id
_entity_poly.type
_entity_poly.pdbx_seq_one_letter_code
_entity_poly.pdbx_strand_id
1 'polypeptide(L)'
;MDELFDNYGKLGIILNTPSHHRVHHGRNPYCIDRNYAAVFIIWDKIFGTFEPERQHEKPVYGTVKQERSFNQIYLQFHTLYNLLFVKWRMKTEKGEWIFQGIEKLKAIYYPPIYMPGMKVQRYFHWFSMVDHEEGIPLVN
;
A
#
# COMPACT_ATOMS: atom_id res chain seq x y z
N MET A 1 8.40 -5.41 -28.88
CA MET A 1 8.93 -4.22 -28.18
C MET A 1 8.70 -4.33 -26.67
N ASP A 2 7.88 -5.29 -26.22
CA ASP A 2 7.49 -5.50 -24.83
C ASP A 2 8.58 -6.16 -23.94
N GLU A 3 9.42 -7.05 -24.49
CA GLU A 3 10.53 -7.66 -23.72
C GLU A 3 11.65 -6.70 -23.31
N LEU A 4 11.83 -5.59 -24.04
CA LEU A 4 12.94 -4.65 -23.81
C LEU A 4 12.75 -3.82 -22.53
N PHE A 5 11.50 -3.61 -22.11
CA PHE A 5 11.15 -2.75 -20.98
C PHE A 5 10.75 -3.50 -19.70
N ASP A 6 10.45 -4.80 -19.79
CA ASP A 6 9.88 -5.51 -18.66
C ASP A 6 10.92 -5.83 -17.57
N ASN A 7 12.09 -6.34 -17.92
CA ASN A 7 13.01 -6.86 -16.89
C ASN A 7 14.46 -6.36 -16.96
N TYR A 8 14.88 -5.67 -18.04
CA TYR A 8 16.28 -5.25 -18.29
C TYR A 8 17.36 -6.32 -17.97
N GLY A 9 17.01 -7.61 -17.98
CA GLY A 9 17.88 -8.71 -17.55
C GLY A 9 18.52 -8.47 -16.18
N LYS A 10 19.86 -8.51 -16.14
CA LYS A 10 20.63 -8.34 -14.89
C LYS A 10 20.46 -6.96 -14.24
N LEU A 11 20.10 -5.92 -15.00
CA LEU A 11 19.90 -4.59 -14.44
C LEU A 11 18.64 -4.52 -13.57
N GLY A 12 17.58 -5.28 -13.89
CA GLY A 12 16.39 -5.39 -13.04
C GLY A 12 16.62 -6.05 -11.68
N ILE A 13 17.82 -6.60 -11.45
CA ILE A 13 18.22 -7.05 -10.10
C ILE A 13 18.52 -5.85 -9.19
N ILE A 14 19.08 -4.77 -9.75
CA ILE A 14 19.60 -3.63 -9.00
C ILE A 14 18.75 -2.38 -9.20
N LEU A 15 18.25 -2.13 -10.42
CA LEU A 15 17.51 -0.94 -10.82
C LEU A 15 15.99 -1.20 -10.87
N ASN A 16 15.23 -0.15 -10.53
CA ASN A 16 13.80 -0.12 -10.77
C ASN A 16 13.51 -0.13 -12.28
N THR A 17 12.57 -0.96 -12.72
CA THR A 17 12.19 -1.13 -14.13
C THR A 17 10.76 -0.61 -14.33
N PRO A 18 10.33 -0.29 -15.55
CA PRO A 18 8.94 -0.01 -15.83
C PRO A 18 7.98 -1.06 -15.26
N SER A 19 8.32 -2.35 -15.32
CA SER A 19 7.50 -3.42 -14.73
C SER A 19 7.37 -3.31 -13.21
N HIS A 20 8.50 -3.13 -12.49
CA HIS A 20 8.46 -2.93 -11.03
C HIS A 20 7.64 -1.70 -10.65
N HIS A 21 7.78 -0.61 -11.42
CA HIS A 21 7.05 0.63 -11.21
C HIS A 21 5.55 0.50 -11.53
N ARG A 22 5.15 -0.35 -12.50
CA ARG A 22 3.73 -0.65 -12.75
C ARG A 22 3.08 -1.36 -11.57
N VAL A 23 3.78 -2.31 -10.95
CA VAL A 23 3.31 -2.96 -9.71
C VAL A 23 3.14 -1.91 -8.61
N HIS A 24 4.12 -1.01 -8.42
CA HIS A 24 4.01 0.08 -7.44
C HIS A 24 2.78 0.98 -7.64
N HIS A 25 2.39 1.23 -8.89
CA HIS A 25 1.20 2.01 -9.23
C HIS A 25 -0.11 1.21 -9.29
N GLY A 26 -0.04 -0.12 -9.11
CA GLY A 26 -1.19 -1.01 -9.16
C GLY A 26 -2.01 -0.97 -7.87
N ARG A 27 -3.32 -1.13 -8.02
CA ARG A 27 -4.27 -1.26 -6.89
C ARG A 27 -4.82 -2.67 -6.72
N ASN A 28 -4.34 -3.63 -7.50
CA ASN A 28 -4.60 -5.05 -7.27
C ASN A 28 -4.08 -5.43 -5.88
N PRO A 29 -4.71 -6.40 -5.18
CA PRO A 29 -4.23 -6.85 -3.87
C PRO A 29 -2.72 -7.12 -3.83
N TYR A 30 -2.19 -7.86 -4.80
CA TYR A 30 -0.76 -8.20 -4.83
C TYR A 30 0.18 -7.01 -5.04
N CYS A 31 -0.32 -5.91 -5.58
CA CYS A 31 0.44 -4.69 -5.83
C CYS A 31 0.53 -3.77 -4.60
N ILE A 32 -0.34 -3.97 -3.60
CA ILE A 32 -0.41 -3.08 -2.44
C ILE A 32 0.84 -3.22 -1.58
N ASP A 33 1.42 -2.06 -1.24
CA ASP A 33 2.59 -1.98 -0.37
C ASP A 33 3.81 -2.76 -0.92
N ARG A 34 4.06 -2.60 -2.21
CA ARG A 34 5.18 -3.21 -2.94
C ARG A 34 6.01 -2.19 -3.73
N ASN A 35 7.28 -2.54 -3.97
CA ASN A 35 8.22 -1.86 -4.86
C ASN A 35 8.36 -0.35 -4.59
N TYR A 36 8.74 0.02 -3.38
CA TYR A 36 8.84 1.42 -2.94
C TYR A 36 10.06 2.16 -3.48
N ALA A 37 11.16 1.46 -3.79
CA ALA A 37 12.41 2.11 -4.14
C ALA A 37 12.35 2.73 -5.55
N ALA A 38 12.46 4.06 -5.63
CA ALA A 38 12.37 4.78 -6.91
C ALA A 38 13.48 4.44 -7.92
N VAL A 39 14.72 4.23 -7.44
CA VAL A 39 15.89 4.00 -8.32
C VAL A 39 16.44 2.60 -8.18
N PHE A 40 16.72 2.16 -6.95
CA PHE A 40 17.40 0.88 -6.69
C PHE A 40 16.46 -0.15 -6.08
N ILE A 41 15.90 -1.04 -6.89
CA ILE A 41 14.97 -2.10 -6.46
C ILE A 41 15.61 -3.11 -5.51
N ILE A 42 16.94 -3.15 -5.43
CA ILE A 42 17.66 -4.01 -4.49
C ILE A 42 17.22 -3.78 -3.04
N TRP A 43 16.80 -2.55 -2.69
CA TRP A 43 16.28 -2.28 -1.36
C TRP A 43 15.01 -3.05 -1.08
N ASP A 44 14.02 -3.04 -1.99
CA ASP A 44 12.80 -3.83 -1.84
C ASP A 44 13.08 -5.33 -1.72
N LYS A 45 14.11 -5.84 -2.42
CA LYS A 45 14.51 -7.25 -2.33
C LYS A 45 15.13 -7.58 -0.97
N ILE A 46 16.00 -6.72 -0.44
CA ILE A 46 16.63 -6.90 0.88
C ILE A 46 15.58 -6.78 2.00
N PHE A 47 14.61 -5.90 1.82
CA PHE A 47 13.63 -5.52 2.83
C PHE A 47 12.29 -6.27 2.70
N GLY A 48 12.14 -7.13 1.69
CA GLY A 48 10.99 -8.02 1.54
C GLY A 48 9.73 -7.35 1.02
N THR A 49 9.84 -6.20 0.35
CA THR A 49 8.73 -5.47 -0.28
C THR A 49 8.72 -5.61 -1.81
N PHE A 50 9.62 -6.41 -2.37
CA PHE A 50 9.69 -6.67 -3.80
C PHE A 50 8.57 -7.60 -4.26
N GLU A 51 7.85 -7.20 -5.30
CA GLU A 51 6.87 -8.04 -6.01
C GLU A 51 7.06 -7.88 -7.53
N PRO A 52 7.26 -8.98 -8.28
CA PRO A 52 7.31 -8.92 -9.73
C PRO A 52 5.91 -8.74 -10.33
N GLU A 53 5.83 -8.16 -11.51
CA GLU A 53 4.55 -8.09 -12.23
C GLU A 53 4.08 -9.48 -12.66
N ARG A 54 2.81 -9.79 -12.39
CA ARG A 54 2.21 -11.08 -12.72
C ARG A 54 1.59 -11.04 -14.11
N GLN A 55 2.04 -11.95 -14.99
CA GLN A 55 1.53 -12.00 -16.37
C GLN A 55 0.03 -12.32 -16.47
N HIS A 56 -0.50 -13.12 -15.53
CA HIS A 56 -1.91 -13.52 -15.49
C HIS A 56 -2.80 -12.51 -14.74
N GLU A 57 -2.23 -11.50 -14.10
CA GLU A 57 -2.95 -10.51 -13.31
C GLU A 57 -2.33 -9.11 -13.53
N LYS A 58 -2.69 -8.47 -14.65
CA LYS A 58 -2.12 -7.17 -15.02
C LYS A 58 -2.49 -6.08 -13.99
N PRO A 59 -1.56 -5.17 -13.63
CA PRO A 59 -1.87 -4.07 -12.73
C PRO A 59 -2.98 -3.15 -13.25
N VAL A 60 -3.99 -2.92 -12.42
CA VAL A 60 -4.99 -1.87 -12.57
C VAL A 60 -4.52 -0.66 -11.77
N TYR A 61 -4.35 0.48 -12.41
CA TYR A 61 -3.70 1.63 -11.77
C TYR A 61 -4.61 2.41 -10.81
N GLY A 62 -3.96 3.11 -9.88
CA GLY A 62 -4.56 4.11 -9.01
C GLY A 62 -4.50 3.70 -7.54
N THR A 63 -5.33 4.32 -6.72
CA THR A 63 -5.44 4.03 -5.28
C THR A 63 -6.60 3.07 -5.01
N VAL A 64 -6.55 2.32 -3.91
CA VAL A 64 -7.65 1.44 -3.47
C VAL A 64 -8.97 2.22 -3.37
N LYS A 65 -8.90 3.42 -2.77
CA LYS A 65 -9.98 4.40 -2.75
C LYS A 65 -9.68 5.51 -3.75
N GLN A 66 -10.46 5.56 -4.83
CA GLN A 66 -10.31 6.58 -5.88
C GLN A 66 -10.77 7.94 -5.37
N GLU A 67 -9.87 8.92 -5.33
CA GLU A 67 -10.19 10.29 -4.94
C GLU A 67 -10.79 11.07 -6.11
N ARG A 68 -11.95 11.69 -5.88
CA ARG A 68 -12.70 12.45 -6.90
C ARG A 68 -12.45 13.95 -6.77
N SER A 69 -11.18 14.34 -6.78
CA SER A 69 -10.77 15.74 -6.60
C SER A 69 -9.51 16.04 -7.42
N PHE A 70 -9.43 17.27 -7.95
CA PHE A 70 -8.23 17.81 -8.60
C PHE A 70 -7.50 18.86 -7.73
N ASN A 71 -7.99 19.13 -6.52
CA ASN A 71 -7.36 20.08 -5.62
C ASN A 71 -6.06 19.48 -5.06
N GLN A 72 -4.93 20.04 -5.46
CA GLN A 72 -3.60 19.53 -5.08
C GLN A 72 -3.36 19.58 -3.57
N ILE A 73 -3.75 20.66 -2.88
CA ILE A 73 -3.58 20.78 -1.43
C ILE A 73 -4.39 19.68 -0.73
N TYR A 74 -5.64 19.48 -1.14
CA TYR A 74 -6.45 18.38 -0.61
C TYR A 74 -5.77 17.02 -0.83
N LEU A 75 -5.32 16.72 -2.06
CA LEU A 75 -4.70 15.44 -2.39
C LEU A 75 -3.39 15.18 -1.62
N GLN A 76 -2.64 16.22 -1.26
CA GLN A 76 -1.42 16.07 -0.46
C GLN A 76 -1.73 15.80 1.03
N PHE A 77 -2.80 16.39 1.58
CA PHE A 77 -3.01 16.40 3.04
C PHE A 77 -4.21 15.57 3.55
N HIS A 78 -5.17 15.20 2.69
CA HIS A 78 -6.41 14.54 3.14
C HIS A 78 -6.14 13.20 3.84
N THR A 79 -5.18 12.41 3.37
CA THR A 79 -4.82 11.13 3.98
C THR A 79 -4.21 11.33 5.37
N LEU A 80 -3.30 12.29 5.52
CA LEU A 80 -2.71 12.63 6.82
C LEU A 80 -3.80 13.12 7.80
N TYR A 81 -4.69 13.99 7.36
CA TYR A 81 -5.83 14.45 8.16
C TYR A 81 -6.73 13.29 8.58
N ASN A 82 -7.04 12.37 7.66
CA ASN A 82 -7.87 11.20 7.95
C ASN A 82 -7.23 10.29 9.01
N LEU A 83 -5.92 10.05 8.93
CA LEU A 83 -5.22 9.21 9.91
C LEU A 83 -5.16 9.87 11.30
N LEU A 84 -4.80 11.15 11.37
CA LEU A 84 -4.65 11.86 12.64
C LEU A 84 -5.99 12.14 13.34
N PHE A 85 -7.00 12.50 12.55
CA PHE A 85 -8.24 13.02 13.11
C PHE A 85 -9.42 12.09 12.90
N VAL A 86 -9.56 11.39 11.77
CA VAL A 86 -10.83 10.71 11.43
C VAL A 86 -10.84 9.23 11.85
N LYS A 87 -9.79 8.48 11.51
CA LYS A 87 -9.77 7.01 11.57
C LYS A 87 -10.12 6.46 12.95
N TRP A 88 -9.50 6.98 14.01
CA TRP A 88 -9.74 6.53 15.39
C TRP A 88 -11.15 6.85 15.92
N ARG A 89 -11.93 7.66 15.19
CA ARG A 89 -13.34 8.01 15.47
C ARG A 89 -14.35 7.29 14.57
N MET A 90 -13.92 6.33 13.76
CA MET A 90 -14.84 5.60 12.89
C MET A 90 -15.83 4.77 13.71
N LYS A 91 -17.06 4.66 13.19
CA LYS A 91 -18.16 3.90 13.78
C LYS A 91 -18.69 2.86 12.80
N THR A 92 -19.24 1.78 13.33
CA THR A 92 -19.99 0.78 12.57
C THR A 92 -21.33 1.35 12.13
N GLU A 93 -22.04 0.63 11.25
CA GLU A 93 -23.40 1.00 10.83
C GLU A 93 -24.38 1.11 12.00
N LYS A 94 -24.12 0.37 13.10
CA LYS A 94 -24.89 0.41 14.34
C LYS A 94 -24.52 1.58 15.27
N GLY A 95 -23.56 2.41 14.88
CA GLY A 95 -23.12 3.57 15.66
C GLY A 95 -22.08 3.27 16.75
N GLU A 96 -21.57 2.04 16.81
CA GLU A 96 -20.55 1.62 17.77
C GLU A 96 -19.15 2.04 17.29
N TRP A 97 -18.26 2.40 18.20
CA TRP A 97 -16.88 2.72 17.83
C TRP A 97 -16.15 1.49 17.31
N ILE A 98 -15.51 1.61 16.15
CA ILE A 98 -14.65 0.56 15.60
C ILE A 98 -13.38 0.44 16.45
N PHE A 99 -12.71 1.56 16.70
CA PHE A 99 -11.49 1.60 17.52
C PHE A 99 -11.84 1.95 18.97
N GLN A 100 -11.54 1.04 19.90
CA GLN A 100 -11.84 1.16 21.32
C GLN A 100 -10.58 1.04 22.19
N GLY A 101 -10.49 1.84 23.25
CA GLY A 101 -9.33 1.82 24.16
C GLY A 101 -8.00 2.05 23.43
N ILE A 102 -7.05 1.13 23.63
CA ILE A 102 -5.70 1.17 23.01
C ILE A 102 -5.77 1.16 21.47
N GLU A 103 -6.83 0.62 20.87
CA GLU A 103 -7.01 0.57 19.41
C GLU A 103 -7.10 1.97 18.79
N LYS A 104 -7.54 2.98 19.56
CA LYS A 104 -7.53 4.37 19.10
C LYS A 104 -6.12 4.91 18.87
N LEU A 105 -5.16 4.50 19.71
CA LEU A 105 -3.75 4.86 19.52
C LEU A 105 -3.17 4.08 18.34
N LYS A 106 -3.49 2.79 18.22
CA LYS A 106 -3.06 1.97 17.07
C LYS A 106 -3.60 2.52 15.76
N ALA A 107 -4.82 3.02 15.70
CA ALA A 107 -5.38 3.64 14.50
C ALA A 107 -4.52 4.78 13.93
N ILE A 108 -3.75 5.48 14.78
CA ILE A 108 -2.88 6.59 14.40
C ILE A 108 -1.46 6.08 14.03
N TYR A 109 -0.91 5.15 14.81
CA TYR A 109 0.49 4.73 14.71
C TYR A 109 0.74 3.46 13.86
N TYR A 110 -0.26 2.59 13.70
CA TYR A 110 -0.13 1.36 12.92
C TYR A 110 -0.32 1.65 11.43
N PRO A 111 -0.03 0.69 10.53
CA PRO A 111 -0.22 0.88 9.10
C PRO A 111 -1.56 1.56 8.74
N PRO A 112 -1.59 2.41 7.70
CA PRO A 112 -2.79 3.15 7.32
C PRO A 112 -4.05 2.28 7.15
N ILE A 113 -3.89 1.04 6.68
CA ILE A 113 -5.01 0.10 6.48
C ILE A 113 -5.43 -0.67 7.73
N TYR A 114 -4.67 -0.62 8.82
CA TYR A 114 -4.95 -1.38 10.04
C TYR A 114 -6.39 -1.18 10.55
N MET A 115 -7.08 -2.28 10.78
CA MET A 115 -8.36 -2.40 11.46
C MET A 115 -8.22 -3.37 12.65
N PRO A 116 -9.05 -3.25 13.70
CA PRO A 116 -8.98 -4.16 14.85
C PRO A 116 -9.14 -5.62 14.40
N GLY A 117 -8.22 -6.48 14.83
CA GLY A 117 -8.18 -7.90 14.46
C GLY A 117 -7.17 -8.25 13.37
N MET A 118 -6.74 -7.28 12.54
CA MET A 118 -5.72 -7.53 11.52
C MET A 118 -4.35 -7.78 12.16
N LYS A 119 -3.55 -8.63 11.52
CA LYS A 119 -2.21 -8.98 12.03
C LYS A 119 -1.18 -7.96 11.57
N VAL A 120 -0.42 -7.44 12.52
CA VAL A 120 0.75 -6.58 12.26
C VAL A 120 2.01 -7.18 12.85
N GLN A 121 3.14 -6.90 12.23
CA GLN A 121 4.46 -7.28 12.70
C GLN A 121 5.37 -6.07 12.82
N ARG A 122 6.33 -6.13 13.75
CA ARG A 122 7.35 -5.08 13.87
C ARG A 122 8.30 -5.16 12.68
N TYR A 123 8.53 -4.02 12.04
CA TYR A 123 9.45 -3.86 10.93
C TYR A 123 10.41 -2.73 11.26
N PHE A 124 11.65 -3.07 11.66
CA PHE A 124 12.61 -2.14 12.26
C PHE A 124 12.00 -1.36 13.45
N HIS A 125 11.89 -0.04 13.33
CA HIS A 125 11.31 0.88 14.30
C HIS A 125 9.83 1.22 13.99
N TRP A 126 9.21 0.48 13.07
CA TRP A 126 7.83 0.68 12.62
C TRP A 126 7.02 -0.64 12.68
N PHE A 127 5.76 -0.61 12.23
CA PHE A 127 4.89 -1.79 12.10
C PHE A 127 4.43 -1.94 10.65
N SER A 128 4.38 -3.18 10.16
CA SER A 128 3.84 -3.52 8.84
C SER A 128 2.69 -4.52 8.98
N MET A 129 1.80 -4.56 7.99
CA MET A 129 0.83 -5.64 7.86
C MET A 129 1.57 -6.97 7.68
N VAL A 130 1.04 -8.05 8.25
CA VAL A 130 1.54 -9.40 7.97
C VAL A 130 1.03 -9.86 6.60
N ASP A 131 -0.24 -9.58 6.33
CA ASP A 131 -0.87 -9.77 5.03
C ASP A 131 -1.27 -8.40 4.47
N HIS A 132 -0.66 -8.02 3.35
CA HIS A 132 -0.92 -6.72 2.70
C HIS A 132 -2.15 -6.76 1.79
N GLU A 133 -2.67 -7.95 1.49
CA GLU A 133 -3.89 -8.15 0.71
C GLU A 133 -5.14 -8.14 1.59
N GLU A 134 -4.98 -8.32 2.91
CA GLU A 134 -6.07 -8.36 3.88
C GLU A 134 -6.91 -7.06 3.84
N GLY A 135 -8.19 -7.20 3.50
CA GLY A 135 -9.13 -6.07 3.42
C GLY A 135 -9.03 -5.23 2.14
N ILE A 136 -8.18 -5.61 1.18
CA ILE A 136 -8.12 -4.97 -0.13
C ILE A 136 -9.23 -5.53 -1.03
N PRO A 137 -10.12 -4.69 -1.58
CA PRO A 137 -11.13 -5.16 -2.52
C PRO A 137 -10.46 -5.65 -3.81
N LEU A 138 -11.02 -6.73 -4.39
CA LEU A 138 -10.62 -7.18 -5.71
C LEU A 138 -10.88 -6.08 -6.75
N VAL A 139 -10.02 -6.04 -7.77
CA VAL A 139 -10.19 -5.13 -8.90
C VAL A 139 -11.26 -5.70 -9.83
N ASN A 140 -12.22 -4.85 -10.20
CA ASN A 140 -13.23 -5.13 -11.22
C ASN A 140 -12.72 -4.73 -12.61
#